data_AF-A0A2N3AM08-F1
#
_entry.id   AF-A0A2N3AM08-F1
#
_cell.length_a   1.000
_cell.length_b   1.000
_cell.length_c   1.000
_cell.angle_alpha   90.00
_cell.angle_beta   90.00
_cell.angle_gamma   90.00
#
_symmetry.space_group_name_H-M   'P 1'
#
loop_
_entity.id
_entity.type
_entity.pdbx_description
1 polymer ?
#
loop_
_entity_poly.entity_id
_entity_poly.type
_entity_poly.pdbx_seq_one_letter_code
_entity_poly.pdbx_strand_id
1 'polypeptide(L)'
;MAIIIRETRMIDGKAEKVKVFKTKRLLTGELREQAERLDEFLSNKVSEIEKEMESTGFLKLKGKKGEVIKLWYEVGKRLDFVTDTSMVAAEDREFVWRAIYDYAGALAPGPLTERVRRDPETSHFSYCYKLSRFLWEFVQMAGDWTSWSEFFDRKETKNDPRIIEWLGKKAKESNVSARQNWLRPLTKAIHKEFENRDTTVFSVEELYERLDKIFAEMRENEQE
;
A
#
# COMPACT_ATOMS: atom_id res chain seq x y z
N MET A 1 -14.86 11.07 -8.19
CA MET A 1 -15.94 10.23 -8.74
C MET A 1 -16.42 9.34 -7.60
N ALA A 2 -17.71 9.01 -7.51
CA ALA A 2 -18.13 8.11 -6.43
C ALA A 2 -17.56 6.71 -6.62
N ILE A 3 -17.25 6.03 -5.52
CA ILE A 3 -16.73 4.66 -5.52
C ILE A 3 -17.75 3.76 -4.84
N ILE A 4 -18.11 2.65 -5.48
CA ILE A 4 -18.98 1.65 -4.87
C ILE A 4 -18.14 0.77 -3.96
N ILE A 5 -18.59 0.64 -2.72
CA ILE A 5 -18.13 -0.40 -1.80
C ILE A 5 -19.32 -1.21 -1.33
N ARG A 6 -19.08 -2.44 -0.91
CA ARG A 6 -20.12 -3.29 -0.29
C ARG A 6 -19.98 -3.30 1.22
N GLU A 7 -21.06 -2.94 1.90
CA GLU A 7 -21.16 -2.97 3.36
C GLU A 7 -22.25 -3.98 3.77
N THR A 8 -22.04 -4.68 4.88
CA THR A 8 -23.09 -5.48 5.51
C THR A 8 -23.94 -4.56 6.37
N ARG A 9 -25.25 -4.48 6.12
CA ARG A 9 -26.21 -3.69 6.90
C ARG A 9 -27.35 -4.58 7.37
N MET A 10 -27.94 -4.21 8.50
CA MET A 10 -29.16 -4.86 8.99
C MET A 10 -30.36 -4.21 8.30
N ILE A 11 -31.08 -4.99 7.49
CA ILE A 11 -32.33 -4.59 6.83
C ILE A 11 -33.38 -5.62 7.26
N ASP A 12 -34.46 -5.17 7.89
CA ASP A 12 -35.54 -6.03 8.41
C ASP A 12 -35.05 -7.22 9.25
N GLY A 13 -34.04 -6.98 10.10
CA GLY A 13 -33.46 -8.00 10.98
C GLY A 13 -32.52 -9.00 10.29
N LYS A 14 -32.24 -8.83 8.99
CA LYS A 14 -31.31 -9.67 8.22
C LYS A 14 -30.07 -8.88 7.83
N ALA A 15 -28.92 -9.54 7.90
CA ALA A 15 -27.65 -8.99 7.44
C ALA A 15 -27.57 -9.10 5.92
N GLU A 16 -27.68 -7.98 5.22
CA GLU A 16 -27.60 -7.91 3.77
C GLU A 16 -26.37 -7.12 3.30
N LYS A 17 -25.76 -7.58 2.22
CA LYS A 17 -24.61 -6.90 1.59
C LYS A 17 -25.15 -5.90 0.58
N VAL A 18 -25.01 -4.61 0.87
CA VAL A 18 -25.54 -3.52 0.04
C VAL A 18 -24.44 -2.71 -0.63
N LYS A 19 -24.72 -2.19 -1.83
CA LYS A 19 -23.86 -1.21 -2.51
C LYS A 19 -23.97 0.15 -1.80
N VAL A 20 -22.82 0.75 -1.51
CA VAL A 20 -22.70 2.07 -0.88
C VAL A 20 -21.80 2.93 -1.73
N PHE A 21 -22.31 4.05 -2.21
CA PHE A 21 -21.56 5.05 -2.96
C PHE A 21 -20.79 5.93 -1.96
N LYS A 22 -19.46 5.84 -1.97
CA LYS A 22 -18.57 6.71 -1.19
C LYS A 22 -18.03 7.82 -2.07
N THR A 23 -18.16 9.05 -1.61
CA THR A 23 -17.50 10.21 -2.23
C THR A 23 -17.42 11.36 -1.22
N LYS A 24 -16.42 12.22 -1.39
CA LYS A 24 -16.32 13.50 -0.65
C LYS A 24 -17.19 14.62 -1.24
N ARG A 25 -17.79 14.40 -2.40
CA ARG A 25 -18.57 15.38 -3.16
C ARG A 25 -20.07 15.06 -3.10
N LEU A 26 -20.92 16.00 -3.52
CA LEU A 26 -22.34 15.72 -3.65
C LEU A 26 -22.58 14.61 -4.68
N LEU A 27 -23.34 13.57 -4.33
CA LEU A 27 -23.64 12.46 -5.23
C LEU A 27 -24.66 12.89 -6.29
N THR A 28 -24.22 13.00 -7.54
CA THR A 28 -25.06 13.28 -8.72
C THR A 28 -25.37 12.01 -9.51
N GLY A 29 -26.31 12.07 -10.46
CA GLY A 29 -26.62 10.96 -11.37
C GLY A 29 -25.41 10.52 -12.19
N GLU A 30 -24.69 11.48 -12.78
CA GLU A 30 -23.45 11.22 -13.54
C GLU A 30 -22.40 10.50 -12.67
N LEU A 31 -22.22 10.92 -11.41
CA LEU A 31 -21.28 10.28 -10.50
C LEU A 31 -21.67 8.85 -10.16
N ARG A 32 -22.96 8.51 -10.14
CA ARG A 32 -23.42 7.12 -9.97
C ARG A 32 -23.08 6.28 -11.19
N GLU A 33 -23.34 6.78 -12.39
CA GLU A 33 -23.00 6.04 -13.62
C GLU A 33 -21.49 5.80 -13.75
N GLN A 34 -20.68 6.82 -13.44
CA GLN A 34 -19.23 6.68 -13.39
C GLN A 34 -18.80 5.64 -12.34
N ALA A 35 -19.44 5.65 -11.16
CA ALA A 35 -19.16 4.69 -10.10
C ALA A 35 -19.48 3.24 -10.50
N GLU A 36 -20.60 3.00 -11.20
CA GLU A 36 -20.98 1.68 -11.72
C GLU A 36 -19.99 1.19 -12.79
N ARG A 37 -19.54 2.07 -13.70
CA ARG A 37 -18.50 1.75 -14.69
C ARG A 37 -17.18 1.37 -14.01
N LEU A 38 -16.78 2.11 -12.98
CA LEU A 38 -15.58 1.77 -12.22
C LEU A 38 -15.76 0.44 -11.46
N ASP A 39 -16.93 0.21 -10.87
CA ASP A 39 -17.23 -1.03 -10.12
C ASP A 39 -17.10 -2.27 -11.01
N GLU A 40 -17.63 -2.19 -12.23
CA GLU A 40 -17.46 -3.24 -13.25
C GLU A 40 -15.99 -3.40 -13.65
N PHE A 41 -15.29 -2.29 -13.90
CA PHE A 41 -13.86 -2.31 -14.20
C PHE A 41 -13.05 -2.98 -13.08
N LEU A 42 -13.28 -2.60 -11.82
CA LEU A 42 -12.61 -3.18 -10.65
C LEU A 42 -12.90 -4.68 -10.52
N SER A 43 -14.16 -5.08 -10.70
CA SER A 43 -14.55 -6.49 -10.70
C SER A 43 -13.74 -7.30 -11.72
N ASN A 44 -13.69 -6.81 -12.96
CA ASN A 44 -12.98 -7.48 -14.04
C ASN A 44 -11.47 -7.49 -13.79
N LYS A 45 -10.90 -6.35 -13.41
CA LYS A 45 -9.46 -6.18 -13.26
C LYS A 45 -8.91 -6.97 -12.07
N VAL A 46 -9.58 -6.94 -10.92
CA VAL A 46 -9.15 -7.69 -9.74
C VAL A 46 -9.27 -9.20 -9.98
N SER A 47 -10.33 -9.65 -10.66
CA SER A 47 -10.47 -11.06 -11.05
C SER A 47 -9.39 -11.51 -12.04
N GLU A 48 -9.03 -10.66 -13.00
CA GLU A 48 -7.93 -10.92 -13.94
C GLU A 48 -6.58 -11.08 -13.19
N ILE A 49 -6.29 -10.18 -12.24
CA ILE A 49 -5.09 -10.26 -11.40
C ILE A 49 -5.07 -11.56 -10.60
N GLU A 50 -6.19 -11.94 -9.99
CA GLU A 50 -6.29 -13.19 -9.22
C GLU A 50 -5.98 -14.41 -10.08
N LYS A 51 -6.61 -14.52 -11.26
CA LYS A 51 -6.36 -15.61 -12.22
C LYS A 51 -4.91 -15.64 -12.71
N GLU A 52 -4.30 -14.49 -12.91
CA GLU A 52 -2.89 -14.40 -13.30
C GLU A 52 -1.97 -14.88 -12.16
N MET A 53 -2.24 -14.47 -10.92
CA MET A 53 -1.47 -14.93 -9.75
C MET A 53 -1.65 -16.42 -9.50
N GLU A 54 -2.82 -16.98 -9.85
CA GLU A 54 -3.07 -18.41 -9.79
C GLU A 54 -2.28 -19.17 -10.86
N SER A 55 -2.41 -18.77 -12.13
CA SER A 55 -1.79 -19.46 -13.27
C SER A 55 -0.26 -19.41 -13.26
N THR A 56 0.33 -18.30 -12.78
CA THR A 56 1.78 -18.16 -12.55
C THR A 56 2.28 -18.92 -11.32
N GLY A 57 1.37 -19.46 -10.50
CA GLY A 57 1.67 -20.17 -9.26
C GLY A 57 2.02 -19.25 -8.08
N PHE A 58 1.94 -17.93 -8.22
CA PHE A 58 2.25 -16.99 -7.14
C PHE A 58 1.29 -17.09 -5.95
N LEU A 59 0.01 -17.46 -6.17
CA LEU A 59 -0.91 -17.70 -5.06
C LEU A 59 -0.41 -18.79 -4.10
N LYS A 60 0.39 -19.75 -4.57
CA LYS A 60 1.00 -20.79 -3.72
C LYS A 60 2.06 -20.24 -2.76
N LEU A 61 2.53 -19.01 -2.98
CA LEU A 61 3.46 -18.32 -2.09
C LEU A 61 2.74 -17.67 -0.90
N LYS A 62 1.41 -17.56 -0.95
CA LYS A 62 0.61 -17.00 0.13
C LYS A 62 0.83 -17.81 1.41
N GLY A 63 1.19 -17.11 2.49
CA GLY A 63 1.49 -17.73 3.79
C GLY A 63 2.90 -18.30 3.92
N LYS A 64 3.70 -18.36 2.84
CA LYS A 64 5.11 -18.78 2.92
C LYS A 64 6.00 -17.62 3.34
N LYS A 65 6.58 -17.72 4.54
CA LYS A 65 7.51 -16.71 5.06
C LYS A 65 8.70 -16.54 4.10
N GLY A 66 9.11 -15.31 3.83
CA GLY A 66 10.21 -14.97 2.93
C GLY A 66 9.86 -14.96 1.44
N GLU A 67 8.95 -15.84 0.99
CA GLU A 67 8.56 -15.94 -0.43
C GLU A 67 7.34 -15.08 -0.78
N VAL A 68 6.42 -14.88 0.18
CA VAL A 68 5.15 -14.19 -0.06
C VAL A 68 5.32 -12.75 -0.57
N ILE A 69 6.44 -12.10 -0.27
CA ILE A 69 6.74 -10.75 -0.76
C ILE A 69 6.74 -10.67 -2.29
N LYS A 70 7.13 -11.75 -2.98
CA LYS A 70 7.11 -11.80 -4.45
C LYS A 70 5.68 -11.76 -5.00
N LEU A 71 4.75 -12.48 -4.37
CA LEU A 71 3.33 -12.41 -4.72
C LEU A 71 2.81 -10.97 -4.55
N TRP A 72 3.09 -10.35 -3.40
CA TRP A 72 2.61 -8.99 -3.12
C TRP A 72 3.22 -7.92 -4.01
N TYR A 73 4.49 -8.06 -4.37
CA TYR A 73 5.16 -7.20 -5.34
C TYR A 73 4.48 -7.30 -6.72
N GLU A 74 4.23 -8.51 -7.22
CA GLU A 74 3.58 -8.72 -8.52
C GLU A 74 2.10 -8.28 -8.53
N VAL A 75 1.36 -8.49 -7.44
CA VAL A 75 0.01 -7.91 -7.27
C VAL A 75 0.09 -6.38 -7.36
N GLY A 76 1.04 -5.76 -6.64
CA GLY A 76 1.24 -4.33 -6.64
C GLY A 76 1.47 -3.72 -8.02
N LYS A 77 2.28 -4.38 -8.86
CA LYS A 77 2.54 -3.95 -10.25
C LYS A 77 1.25 -3.86 -11.07
N ARG A 78 0.30 -4.77 -10.84
CA ARG A 78 -0.96 -4.83 -11.60
C ARG A 78 -2.03 -3.90 -11.04
N LEU A 79 -1.82 -3.33 -9.85
CA LEU A 79 -2.66 -2.30 -9.26
C LEU A 79 -2.32 -0.88 -9.75
N ASP A 80 -1.49 -0.75 -10.79
CA ASP A 80 -1.04 0.54 -11.32
C ASP A 80 -2.19 1.46 -11.77
N PHE A 81 -3.29 0.86 -12.24
CA PHE A 81 -4.51 1.56 -12.66
C PHE A 81 -5.10 2.46 -11.57
N VAL A 82 -4.81 2.24 -10.29
CA VAL A 82 -5.32 3.07 -9.18
C VAL A 82 -4.81 4.52 -9.26
N THR A 83 -3.71 4.75 -9.97
CA THR A 83 -3.17 6.10 -10.18
C THR A 83 -3.77 6.84 -11.38
N ASP A 84 -4.54 6.16 -12.21
CA ASP A 84 -5.12 6.76 -13.41
C ASP A 84 -6.20 7.79 -13.03
N THR A 85 -5.83 9.08 -13.16
CA THR A 85 -6.72 10.21 -12.87
C THR A 85 -7.88 10.35 -13.84
N SER A 86 -7.79 9.73 -15.03
CA SER A 86 -8.91 9.65 -15.97
C SER A 86 -9.99 8.69 -15.48
N MET A 87 -9.60 7.70 -14.67
CA MET A 87 -10.52 6.75 -14.05
C MET A 87 -11.02 7.23 -12.69
N VAL A 88 -10.18 7.83 -11.86
CA VAL A 88 -10.54 8.20 -10.47
C VAL A 88 -10.03 9.58 -10.08
N ALA A 89 -10.95 10.45 -9.64
CA ALA A 89 -10.60 11.73 -9.05
C ALA A 89 -9.75 11.54 -7.79
N ALA A 90 -8.69 12.34 -7.64
CA ALA A 90 -7.69 12.18 -6.57
C ALA A 90 -8.30 12.12 -5.16
N GLU A 91 -9.31 12.94 -4.87
CA GLU A 91 -9.95 13.04 -3.55
C GLU A 91 -10.69 11.77 -3.11
N ASP A 92 -11.21 11.00 -4.07
CA ASP A 92 -11.99 9.78 -3.85
C ASP A 92 -11.14 8.51 -4.01
N ARG A 93 -9.85 8.66 -4.37
CA ARG A 93 -8.93 7.55 -4.66
C ARG A 93 -8.72 6.62 -3.47
N GLU A 94 -8.77 7.15 -2.25
CA GLU A 94 -8.64 6.33 -1.05
C GLU A 94 -9.68 5.19 -1.03
N PHE A 95 -10.91 5.45 -1.48
CA PHE A 95 -11.98 4.45 -1.45
C PHE A 95 -11.77 3.30 -2.44
N VAL A 96 -10.93 3.48 -3.47
CA VAL A 96 -10.58 2.41 -4.42
C VAL A 96 -9.86 1.28 -3.71
N TRP A 97 -8.96 1.60 -2.79
CA TRP A 97 -8.23 0.59 -2.00
C TRP A 97 -9.18 -0.30 -1.21
N ARG A 98 -10.25 0.29 -0.65
CA ARG A 98 -11.30 -0.45 0.03
C ARG A 98 -12.13 -1.27 -0.96
N ALA A 99 -12.51 -0.71 -2.11
CA ALA A 99 -13.33 -1.39 -3.11
C ALA A 99 -12.66 -2.67 -3.66
N ILE A 100 -11.33 -2.69 -3.81
CA ILE A 100 -10.59 -3.87 -4.27
C ILE A 100 -10.88 -5.11 -3.41
N TYR A 101 -11.04 -4.95 -2.09
CA TYR A 101 -11.35 -6.08 -1.19
C TYR A 101 -12.68 -6.77 -1.49
N ASP A 102 -13.62 -6.10 -2.14
CA ASP A 102 -14.90 -6.70 -2.48
C ASP A 102 -14.79 -7.75 -3.59
N TYR A 103 -13.69 -7.73 -4.34
CA TYR A 103 -13.40 -8.60 -5.48
C TYR A 103 -12.15 -9.47 -5.30
N ALA A 104 -11.38 -9.23 -4.24
CA ALA A 104 -10.06 -9.82 -4.07
C ALA A 104 -10.01 -11.35 -3.96
N GLY A 105 -11.13 -12.03 -3.67
CA GLY A 105 -11.18 -13.50 -3.62
C GLY A 105 -10.05 -14.11 -2.79
N ALA A 106 -9.28 -15.03 -3.39
CA ALA A 106 -8.11 -15.68 -2.82
C ALA A 106 -6.90 -14.74 -2.63
N LEU A 107 -6.86 -13.56 -3.27
CA LEU A 107 -5.85 -12.53 -2.99
C LEU A 107 -6.10 -11.81 -1.65
N ALA A 108 -7.31 -11.86 -1.11
CA ALA A 108 -7.61 -11.18 0.15
C ALA A 108 -6.68 -11.68 1.27
N PRO A 109 -5.97 -10.81 2.00
CA PRO A 109 -5.02 -11.21 3.05
C PRO A 109 -5.73 -11.81 4.28
N GLY A 110 -7.06 -11.73 4.34
CA GLY A 110 -7.90 -12.15 5.45
C GLY A 110 -9.25 -11.44 5.36
N PRO A 111 -10.08 -11.53 6.41
CA PRO A 111 -11.32 -10.77 6.48
C PRO A 111 -11.03 -9.26 6.47
N LEU A 112 -11.99 -8.50 5.94
CA LEU A 112 -11.91 -7.05 5.93
C LEU A 112 -11.87 -6.50 7.37
N THR A 113 -10.79 -5.79 7.71
CA THR A 113 -10.60 -5.21 9.04
C THR A 113 -11.21 -3.82 9.14
N GLU A 114 -11.52 -3.39 10.36
CA GLU A 114 -12.05 -2.04 10.63
C GLU A 114 -11.07 -0.95 10.19
N ARG A 115 -9.77 -1.23 10.28
CA ARG A 115 -8.72 -0.34 9.80
C ARG A 115 -8.89 0.00 8.32
N VAL A 116 -9.14 -1.01 7.47
CA VAL A 116 -9.33 -0.81 6.03
C VAL A 116 -10.59 0.01 5.73
N ARG A 117 -11.61 -0.05 6.60
CA ARG A 117 -12.82 0.78 6.47
C ARG A 117 -12.56 2.24 6.83
N ARG A 118 -11.81 2.48 7.90
CA ARG A 118 -11.50 3.81 8.42
C ARG A 118 -10.42 4.53 7.61
N ASP A 119 -9.41 3.80 7.16
CA ASP A 119 -8.19 4.34 6.56
C ASP A 119 -7.67 3.43 5.43
N PRO A 120 -8.34 3.45 4.26
CA PRO A 120 -8.04 2.56 3.15
C PRO A 120 -6.63 2.71 2.55
N GLU A 121 -5.98 3.87 2.72
CA GLU A 121 -4.60 4.11 2.25
C GLU A 121 -3.54 3.34 3.05
N THR A 122 -3.94 2.78 4.20
CA THR A 122 -3.14 1.84 5.01
C THR A 122 -3.53 0.38 4.80
N SER A 123 -4.21 0.10 3.69
CA SER A 123 -4.61 -1.26 3.35
C SER A 123 -3.46 -2.09 2.77
N HIS A 124 -3.64 -3.41 2.81
CA HIS A 124 -2.70 -4.37 2.25
C HIS A 124 -2.43 -4.09 0.76
N PHE A 125 -3.47 -3.85 -0.04
CA PHE A 125 -3.32 -3.59 -1.48
C PHE A 125 -2.64 -2.25 -1.76
N SER A 126 -2.84 -1.23 -0.92
CA SER A 126 -2.07 0.01 -1.00
C SER A 126 -0.58 -0.25 -0.74
N TYR A 127 -0.25 -1.10 0.23
CA TYR A 127 1.14 -1.49 0.51
C TYR A 127 1.75 -2.32 -0.62
N CYS A 128 1.00 -3.25 -1.22
CA CYS A 128 1.44 -3.97 -2.43
C CYS A 128 1.80 -2.98 -3.54
N TYR A 129 0.90 -2.02 -3.81
CA TYR A 129 1.15 -0.98 -4.80
C TYR A 129 2.41 -0.16 -4.48
N LYS A 130 2.56 0.36 -3.27
CA LYS A 130 3.75 1.12 -2.82
C LYS A 130 5.04 0.29 -2.96
N LEU A 131 5.01 -0.98 -2.56
CA LEU A 131 6.13 -1.91 -2.69
C LEU A 131 6.59 -2.06 -4.15
N SER A 132 5.64 -2.17 -5.08
CA SER A 132 5.94 -2.36 -6.49
C SER A 132 6.59 -1.17 -7.20
N ARG A 133 6.71 -0.02 -6.52
CA ARG A 133 7.36 1.19 -7.06
C ARG A 133 8.89 1.13 -6.95
N PHE A 134 9.39 0.21 -6.14
CA PHE A 134 10.82 -0.04 -5.98
C PHE A 134 11.28 -1.13 -6.97
N LEU A 135 12.56 -1.14 -7.31
CA LEU A 135 13.15 -2.24 -8.06
C LEU A 135 13.07 -3.54 -7.25
N TRP A 136 12.84 -4.66 -7.92
CA TRP A 136 12.62 -5.95 -7.26
C TRP A 136 13.83 -6.37 -6.41
N GLU A 137 15.04 -6.17 -6.94
CA GLU A 137 16.29 -6.50 -6.26
C GLU A 137 16.44 -5.71 -4.96
N PHE A 138 16.04 -4.42 -4.98
CA PHE A 138 16.03 -3.58 -3.80
C PHE A 138 15.00 -4.08 -2.77
N VAL A 139 13.80 -4.44 -3.23
CA VAL A 139 12.72 -4.98 -2.37
C VAL A 139 13.19 -6.24 -1.65
N GLN A 140 13.77 -7.19 -2.37
CA GLN A 140 14.27 -8.45 -1.80
C GLN A 140 15.35 -8.22 -0.76
N MET A 141 16.27 -7.30 -1.07
CA MET A 141 17.40 -7.00 -0.22
C MET A 141 17.01 -6.27 1.06
N ALA A 142 16.06 -5.33 0.97
CA ALA A 142 15.67 -4.49 2.09
C ALA A 142 15.02 -5.29 3.23
N GLY A 143 14.23 -6.32 2.91
CA GLY A 143 13.66 -7.22 3.90
C GLY A 143 12.44 -8.01 3.42
N ASP A 144 11.79 -8.70 4.35
CA ASP A 144 10.59 -9.49 4.09
C ASP A 144 9.31 -8.63 4.05
N TRP A 145 8.17 -9.26 3.71
CA TRP A 145 6.88 -8.56 3.69
C TRP A 145 6.52 -7.93 5.04
N THR A 146 6.90 -8.56 6.16
CA THR A 146 6.67 -8.01 7.51
C THR A 146 7.39 -6.68 7.68
N SER A 147 8.65 -6.62 7.26
CA SER A 147 9.49 -5.42 7.34
C SER A 147 8.94 -4.29 6.48
N TRP A 148 8.51 -4.59 5.25
CA TRP A 148 7.92 -3.62 4.33
C TRP A 148 6.55 -3.10 4.79
N SER A 149 5.68 -4.01 5.24
CA SER A 149 4.39 -3.62 5.80
C SER A 149 4.58 -2.77 7.04
N GLU A 150 5.46 -3.14 7.97
CA GLU A 150 5.82 -2.32 9.13
C GLU A 150 6.31 -0.93 8.71
N PHE A 151 7.22 -0.85 7.73
CA PHE A 151 7.72 0.42 7.21
C PHE A 151 6.60 1.31 6.68
N PHE A 152 5.67 0.79 5.86
CA PHE A 152 4.55 1.60 5.36
C PHE A 152 3.49 1.93 6.42
N ASP A 153 3.44 1.16 7.50
CA ASP A 153 2.45 1.31 8.56
C ASP A 153 2.79 2.38 9.59
N ARG A 154 4.07 2.71 9.72
CA ARG A 154 4.54 3.71 10.68
C ARG A 154 3.93 5.07 10.41
N LYS A 155 3.63 5.80 11.49
CA LYS A 155 2.96 7.11 11.43
C LYS A 155 3.76 8.09 10.58
N GLU A 156 5.08 8.08 10.75
CA GLU A 156 6.04 8.97 10.10
C GLU A 156 6.01 8.75 8.57
N THR A 157 6.23 7.52 8.12
CA THR A 157 6.27 7.15 6.70
C THR A 157 4.91 7.22 6.02
N LYS A 158 3.84 6.91 6.76
CA LYS A 158 2.48 7.01 6.27
C LYS A 158 2.08 8.46 6.02
N ASN A 159 2.35 9.35 6.97
CA ASN A 159 1.89 10.73 6.93
C ASN A 159 2.80 11.63 6.08
N ASP A 160 4.05 11.22 5.84
CA ASP A 160 5.02 11.99 5.08
C ASP A 160 5.57 11.20 3.87
N PRO A 161 4.97 11.36 2.68
CA PRO A 161 5.39 10.68 1.46
C PRO A 161 6.86 10.92 1.09
N ARG A 162 7.46 12.03 1.55
CA ARG A 162 8.87 12.37 1.30
C ARG A 162 9.82 11.31 1.85
N ILE A 163 9.45 10.58 2.91
CA ILE A 163 10.27 9.48 3.46
C ILE A 163 10.31 8.29 2.48
N ILE A 164 9.19 7.98 1.81
CA ILE A 164 9.14 6.92 0.80
C ILE A 164 9.90 7.36 -0.46
N GLU A 165 9.77 8.63 -0.87
CA GLU A 165 10.53 9.20 -1.98
C GLU A 165 12.04 9.16 -1.73
N TRP A 166 12.47 9.54 -0.53
CA TRP A 166 13.85 9.41 -0.08
C TRP A 166 14.35 7.97 -0.19
N LEU A 167 13.58 6.99 0.32
CA LEU A 167 13.94 5.58 0.21
C LEU A 167 14.08 5.15 -1.26
N GLY A 168 13.22 5.68 -2.14
CA GLY A 168 13.28 5.46 -3.58
C GLY A 168 14.52 6.07 -4.24
N LYS A 169 15.02 7.21 -3.74
CA LYS A 169 16.31 7.78 -4.16
C LYS A 169 17.46 6.89 -3.68
N LYS A 170 17.43 6.44 -2.42
CA LYS A 170 18.43 5.50 -1.87
C LYS A 170 18.47 4.18 -2.62
N ALA A 171 17.34 3.67 -3.08
CA ALA A 171 17.27 2.47 -3.90
C ALA A 171 18.07 2.55 -5.21
N LYS A 172 18.33 3.75 -5.71
CA LYS A 172 19.12 3.98 -6.93
C LYS A 172 20.62 4.15 -6.63
N GLU A 173 21.01 4.28 -5.37
CA GLU A 173 22.41 4.37 -4.96
C GLU A 173 23.02 2.98 -4.87
N SER A 174 24.17 2.76 -5.53
CA SER A 174 24.84 1.45 -5.61
C SER A 174 25.37 0.95 -4.26
N ASN A 175 25.46 1.82 -3.25
CA ASN A 175 25.97 1.51 -1.92
C ASN A 175 24.99 0.71 -1.05
N VAL A 176 23.70 0.67 -1.41
CA VAL A 176 22.69 -0.06 -0.64
C VAL A 176 22.71 -1.56 -0.96
N SER A 177 23.22 -1.95 -2.14
CA SER A 177 23.18 -3.30 -2.68
C SER A 177 23.87 -4.38 -1.82
N ALA A 178 24.71 -3.98 -0.87
CA ALA A 178 25.50 -4.89 -0.04
C ALA A 178 24.82 -5.31 1.27
N ARG A 179 23.77 -4.60 1.73
CA ARG A 179 23.12 -4.88 3.02
C ARG A 179 21.88 -5.75 2.85
N GLN A 180 21.64 -6.70 3.75
CA GLN A 180 20.43 -7.53 3.72
C GLN A 180 19.56 -7.30 4.95
N ASN A 181 18.23 -7.30 4.80
CA ASN A 181 17.25 -7.23 5.89
C ASN A 181 17.34 -5.98 6.80
N TRP A 182 17.82 -4.87 6.27
CA TRP A 182 18.06 -3.63 7.03
C TRP A 182 16.83 -2.73 7.18
N LEU A 183 15.74 -2.98 6.45
CA LEU A 183 14.58 -2.08 6.43
C LEU A 183 13.91 -1.99 7.81
N ARG A 184 13.83 -3.11 8.54
CA ARG A 184 13.18 -3.13 9.85
C ARG A 184 13.99 -2.36 10.91
N PRO A 185 15.31 -2.55 11.05
CA PRO A 185 16.16 -1.67 11.85
C PRO A 185 16.01 -0.19 11.46
N LEU A 186 16.01 0.14 10.16
CA LEU A 186 15.82 1.51 9.68
C LEU A 186 14.47 2.09 10.12
N THR A 187 13.40 1.32 9.96
CA THR A 187 12.05 1.71 10.37
C THR A 187 12.02 2.09 11.86
N LYS A 188 12.70 1.31 12.71
CA LYS A 188 12.79 1.60 14.16
C LYS A 188 13.61 2.85 14.44
N ALA A 189 14.70 3.07 13.71
CA ALA A 189 15.56 4.23 13.90
C ALA A 189 14.86 5.53 13.46
N ILE A 190 14.17 5.51 12.32
CA ILE A 190 13.30 6.62 11.86
C ILE A 190 12.24 6.92 12.91
N HIS A 191 11.54 5.91 13.40
CA HIS A 191 10.53 6.10 14.44
C HIS A 191 11.13 6.73 15.70
N LYS A 192 12.28 6.24 16.18
CA LYS A 192 12.95 6.81 17.37
C LYS A 192 13.32 8.29 17.20
N GLU A 193 13.75 8.71 16.01
CA GLU A 193 14.11 10.12 15.77
C GLU A 193 12.87 11.04 15.72
N PHE A 194 11.74 10.52 15.22
CA PHE A 194 10.58 11.35 14.87
C PHE A 194 9.30 11.05 15.66
N GLU A 195 9.27 10.08 16.58
CA GLU A 195 8.07 9.64 17.30
C GLU A 195 7.29 10.79 17.97
N ASN A 196 8.02 11.82 18.41
CA ASN A 196 7.48 13.01 19.09
C ASN A 196 7.59 14.29 18.25
N ARG A 197 7.81 14.17 16.94
CA ARG A 197 8.01 15.31 16.03
C ARG A 197 7.09 15.19 14.83
N ASP A 198 6.56 16.32 14.37
CA ASP A 198 5.89 16.40 13.09
C ASP A 198 6.96 16.60 12.01
N THR A 199 7.11 15.64 11.10
CA THR A 199 8.14 15.71 10.05
C THR A 199 7.85 16.80 9.02
N THR A 200 6.61 17.29 8.94
CA THR A 200 6.20 18.35 8.00
C THR A 200 6.84 19.71 8.32
N VAL A 201 7.37 19.90 9.53
CA VAL A 201 8.08 21.14 9.92
C VAL A 201 9.46 21.27 9.28
N PHE A 202 10.05 20.15 8.84
CA PHE A 202 11.35 20.13 8.19
C PHE A 202 11.22 20.46 6.70
N SER A 203 12.18 21.20 6.16
CA SER A 203 12.36 21.28 4.71
C SER A 203 12.67 19.89 4.12
N VAL A 204 12.58 19.77 2.80
CA VAL A 204 12.94 18.50 2.12
C VAL A 204 14.40 18.14 2.38
N GLU A 205 15.28 19.14 2.31
CA GLU A 205 16.72 19.02 2.53
C GLU A 205 17.00 18.58 3.97
N GLU A 206 16.42 19.27 4.95
CA GLU A 206 16.61 18.95 6.38
C GLU A 206 16.11 17.55 6.73
N LEU A 207 14.95 17.15 6.19
CA LEU A 207 14.41 15.81 6.41
C LEU A 207 15.35 14.75 5.81
N TYR A 208 15.85 14.97 4.58
CA TYR A 208 16.69 14.01 3.88
C TYR A 208 18.06 13.89 4.53
N GLU A 209 18.66 14.99 4.99
CA GLU A 209 19.91 14.96 5.75
C GLU A 209 19.78 14.14 7.04
N ARG A 210 18.66 14.27 7.76
CA ARG A 210 18.39 13.47 8.96
C ARG A 210 18.23 11.99 8.64
N LEU A 211 17.46 11.67 7.59
CA LEU A 211 17.27 10.28 7.15
C LEU A 211 18.60 9.67 6.67
N ASP A 212 19.44 10.43 5.98
CA ASP A 212 20.77 10.02 5.54
C ASP A 212 21.68 9.73 6.73
N LYS A 213 21.65 10.59 7.76
CA LYS A 213 22.39 10.39 9.00
C LYS A 213 21.96 9.09 9.71
N ILE A 214 20.65 8.88 9.89
CA ILE A 214 20.12 7.64 10.47
C ILE A 214 20.60 6.41 9.69
N PHE A 215 20.51 6.46 8.35
CA PHE A 215 20.90 5.34 7.49
C PHE A 215 22.41 5.08 7.47
N ALA A 216 23.22 6.12 7.66
CA ALA A 216 24.67 6.04 7.80
C ALA A 216 25.10 5.45 9.15
N GLU A 217 24.54 5.91 10.26
CA GLU A 217 24.81 5.41 11.62
C GLU A 217 24.47 3.92 11.76
N MET A 218 23.48 3.44 11.02
CA MET A 218 23.21 2.01 10.94
C MET A 218 24.36 1.18 10.34
N ARG A 219 25.25 1.76 9.51
CA ARG A 219 26.44 1.04 9.01
C ARG A 219 27.46 0.79 10.10
N GLU A 220 27.71 1.81 10.91
CA GLU A 220 28.79 1.79 11.89
C GLU A 220 28.50 0.74 12.96
N ASN A 221 27.22 0.63 13.37
CA ASN A 221 26.77 -0.38 14.32
C ASN A 221 26.70 -1.82 13.76
N GLU A 222 26.82 -2.03 12.44
CA GLU A 222 26.89 -3.36 11.82
C GLU A 222 28.34 -3.85 11.64
N GLN A 223 29.34 -2.98 11.86
CA GLN A 223 30.77 -3.27 11.70
C GLN A 223 31.52 -3.46 13.03
N GLU A 224 30.87 -3.18 14.16
CA GLU A 224 31.32 -3.54 15.52
C GLU A 224 30.75 -4.90 15.96
#